data_AF-A0A953GDD8-F1
#
_entry.id   AF-A0A953GDD8-F1
#
_cell.length_a   1.000
_cell.length_b   1.000
_cell.length_c   1.000
_cell.angle_alpha   90.00
_cell.angle_beta   90.00
_cell.angle_gamma   90.00
#
_symmetry.space_group_name_H-M   'P 1'
#
loop_
_entity.id
_entity.type
_entity.pdbx_description
1 polymer ?
#
loop_
_entity_poly.entity_id
_entity_poly.type
_entity_poly.pdbx_seq_one_letter_code
_entity_poly.pdbx_strand_id
1 'polypeptide(L)' 'NNHAPMIAALANGRMRVNTGKDNIVYNIKGGFVEVVNNTVSVLVEGVEKA' A
#
# COMPACT_ATOMS: atom_id res chain seq x y z
N ASN A 1 -10.84 -5.17 3.07
CA ASN A 1 -11.19 -6.59 2.83
C ASN A 1 -12.35 -6.64 1.83
N ASN A 2 -12.43 -7.67 0.98
CA ASN A 2 -13.43 -7.84 -0.09
C ASN A 2 -13.51 -6.66 -1.07
N HIS A 3 -12.35 -6.09 -1.41
CA HIS A 3 -12.28 -5.10 -2.49
C HIS A 3 -12.29 -5.82 -3.84
N ALA A 4 -12.88 -5.21 -4.86
CA ALA A 4 -12.82 -5.73 -6.23
C ALA A 4 -11.35 -5.81 -6.71
N PRO A 5 -10.99 -6.76 -7.59
CA PRO A 5 -9.65 -6.83 -8.14
C PRO A 5 -9.23 -5.54 -8.84
N MET A 6 -7.98 -5.11 -8.63
CA MET A 6 -7.48 -3.84 -9.18
C MET A 6 -5.95 -3.81 -9.23
N ILE A 7 -5.41 -3.08 -10.21
CA ILE A 7 -4.01 -2.66 -10.25
C ILE A 7 -3.98 -1.14 -10.42
N ALA A 8 -3.10 -0.46 -9.70
CA ALA A 8 -2.92 1.00 -9.81
C ALA A 8 -1.46 1.41 -9.63
N ALA A 9 -1.06 2.49 -10.31
CA ALA A 9 0.19 3.17 -10.05
C ALA A 9 0.09 4.03 -8.78
N LEU A 10 1.16 4.06 -8.00
CA LEU A 10 1.30 4.86 -6.79
C LEU A 10 2.32 5.97 -7.03
N ALA A 11 1.94 7.20 -6.71
CA ALA A 11 2.85 8.33 -6.67
C ALA A 11 3.66 8.33 -5.35
N ASN A 12 4.69 9.17 -5.30
CA ASN A 12 5.37 9.49 -4.04
C ASN A 12 4.35 10.00 -3.00
N GLY A 13 4.41 9.46 -1.79
CA GLY A 13 3.57 9.95 -0.72
C GLY A 13 3.57 9.08 0.53
N ARG A 14 2.58 9.34 1.40
CA ARG A 14 2.38 8.62 2.65
C ARG A 14 1.37 7.50 2.47
N MET A 15 1.80 6.28 2.71
CA MET A 15 0.95 5.09 2.78
C MET A 15 0.64 4.80 4.25
N ARG A 16 -0.63 4.55 4.58
CA ARG A 16 -1.06 4.14 5.92
C ARG A 16 -1.66 2.74 5.89
N VAL A 17 -1.15 1.86 6.75
CA VAL A 17 -1.69 0.53 7.00
C VAL A 17 -2.39 0.54 8.35
N ASN A 18 -3.71 0.34 8.35
CA ASN A 18 -4.49 0.24 9.58
C ASN A 18 -4.71 -1.24 9.91
N THR A 19 -4.20 -1.69 11.05
CA THR A 19 -4.33 -3.08 11.53
C THR A 19 -5.57 -3.29 12.41
N GLY A 20 -6.36 -2.23 12.63
CA GLY A 20 -7.49 -2.18 13.57
C GLY A 20 -7.07 -1.84 15.01
N LYS A 21 -5.79 -2.05 15.36
CA LYS A 21 -5.21 -1.67 16.65
C LYS A 21 -4.29 -0.47 16.52
N ASP A 22 -3.48 -0.49 15.46
CA ASP A 22 -2.46 0.52 15.21
C ASP A 22 -2.51 1.01 13.77
N ASN A 23 -1.97 2.20 13.56
CA ASN A 23 -1.68 2.73 12.23
C ASN A 23 -0.18 2.72 12.01
N ILE A 24 0.27 1.94 11.02
CA ILE A 24 1.65 1.94 10.57
C ILE A 24 1.72 2.86 9.35
N VAL A 25 2.65 3.80 9.35
CA VAL A 25 2.82 4.77 8.27
C VAL A 25 4.17 4.54 7.59
N TYR A 26 4.14 4.57 6.26
CA TYR A 26 5.32 4.47 5.41
C TYR A 26 5.37 5.67 4.45
N ASN A 27 6.55 6.23 4.27
CA ASN A 27 6.84 7.15 3.17
C ASN A 27 7.33 6.33 1.99
N ILE A 28 6.63 6.38 0.86
CA ILE A 28 6.95 5.65 -0.37
C ILE A 28 7.35 6.61 -1.48
N LYS A 29 8.33 6.24 -2.31
CA LYS A 29 8.76 7.06 -3.45
C LYS A 29 7.87 6.94 -4.69
N GLY A 30 7.16 5.82 -4.83
CA GLY A 30 6.32 5.50 -5.97
C GLY A 30 6.35 3.99 -6.25
N GLY A 31 5.45 3.51 -7.11
CA GLY A 31 5.39 2.10 -7.47
C GLY A 31 4.02 1.65 -7.96
N PHE A 32 3.63 0.42 -7.62
CA PHE A 32 2.35 -0.19 -8.00
C PHE A 32 1.71 -0.91 -6.82
N VAL A 33 0.38 -0.94 -6.82
CA VAL A 33 -0.42 -1.79 -5.94
C VAL A 33 -1.30 -2.72 -6.75
N GLU A 34 -1.39 -3.97 -6.30
CA GLU A 34 -2.33 -4.98 -6.78
C GLU A 34 -3.21 -5.44 -5.63
N VAL A 35 -4.50 -5.59 -5.91
CA VAL A 35 -5.48 -6.17 -4.98
C VAL A 35 -6.14 -7.35 -5.67
N VAL A 36 -6.01 -8.55 -5.12
CA VAL A 36 -6.64 -9.76 -5.63
C VAL A 36 -6.83 -10.78 -4.50
N ASN A 37 -7.98 -11.47 -4.45
CA ASN A 37 -8.27 -12.52 -3.45
C ASN A 37 -7.97 -12.10 -2.01
N ASN A 38 -8.41 -10.90 -1.60
CA ASN A 38 -8.15 -10.31 -0.28
C ASN A 38 -6.67 -10.15 0.10
N THR A 39 -5.78 -10.25 -0.88
CA THR A 39 -4.35 -9.97 -0.77
C THR A 39 -4.06 -8.63 -1.42
N VAL A 40 -3.24 -7.81 -0.75
CA VAL A 40 -2.77 -6.52 -1.27
C VAL A 40 -1.25 -6.59 -1.39
N SER A 41 -0.75 -6.51 -2.61
CA SER A 41 0.68 -6.51 -2.93
C SER A 41 1.12 -5.10 -3.31
N VAL A 42 2.17 -4.59 -2.67
CA VAL A 42 2.67 -3.23 -2.90
C VAL A 42 4.15 -3.32 -3.25
N LEU A 43 4.48 -2.93 -4.48
CA LEU A 43 5.85 -2.91 -4.98
C LEU A 43 6.26 -1.46 -5.16
N VAL A 44 7.27 -1.04 -4.41
CA VAL A 44 7.73 0.35 -4.39
C VAL A 44 9.23 0.44 -4.61
N GLU A 45 9.65 1.52 -5.26
CA GLU A 45 11.06 1.80 -5.57
C GLU A 45 11.89 2.08 -4.30
N GLY A 46 11.23 2.54 -3.23
CA GLY A 46 11.86 2.80 -1.95
C GLY A 46 10.81 3.11 -0.88
N VAL A 47 11.13 2.73 0.36
CA VAL A 47 10.24 2.86 1.51
C VAL A 47 11.02 3.26 2.77
N GLU A 48 10.43 4.13 3.58
CA GLU A 48 10.90 4.48 4.92
C GLU A 48 9.74 4.36 5.90
N LYS A 49 9.99 3.81 7.08
CA LYS A 49 8.98 3.77 8.16
C LYS A 49 8.96 5.14 8.85
N ALA A 50 7.78 5.76 8.89
CA ALA A 50 7.58 7.03 9.58
C ALA A 50 7.35 6.83 11.09
#